data_AF-A0A0F9RVK0-F1
#
_entry.id   AF-A0A0F9RVK0-F1
#
_cell.length_a   1.000
_cell.length_b   1.000
_cell.length_c   1.000
_cell.angle_alpha   90.00
_cell.angle_beta   90.00
_cell.angle_gamma   90.00
#
_symmetry.space_group_name_H-M   'P 1'
#
loop_
_entity.id
_entity.type
_entity.pdbx_description
1 polymer ?
#
loop_
_entity_poly.entity_id
_entity_poly.type
_entity_poly.pdbx_seq_one_letter_code
_entity_poly.pdbx_strand_id
1 'polypeptide(L)' 'MSYIPGTHSGGSIETYLQQELQRISEAIEPIADGDLRIRHVVPTKPRNGLYYADGTDWNPGSGKGVYRYDEDTTSFVFLG' A
#
# COMPACT_ATOMS: atom_id res chain seq x y z
N MET A 1 -2.33 -5.64 2.48
CA MET A 1 -2.40 -6.52 3.67
C MET A 1 -2.44 -5.65 4.92
N SER A 2 -3.40 -5.88 5.82
CA SER A 2 -3.27 -5.40 7.21
C SER A 2 -2.20 -6.24 7.90
N TYR A 3 -1.31 -5.61 8.65
CA TYR A 3 -0.42 -6.32 9.56
C TYR A 3 -1.24 -7.03 10.65
N ILE A 4 -0.97 -8.32 10.89
CA ILE A 4 -1.55 -9.08 11.99
C ILE A 4 -0.37 -9.45 12.92
N PRO A 5 -0.31 -8.91 14.15
CA PRO A 5 0.75 -9.24 15.07
C PRO A 5 0.70 -10.72 15.45
N GLY A 6 1.88 -11.29 15.75
CA GLY A 6 1.96 -12.61 16.33
C GLY A 6 1.31 -12.68 17.70
N THR A 7 0.80 -13.85 18.07
CA THR A 7 0.39 -14.10 19.46
C THR A 7 1.61 -14.44 20.31
N HIS A 8 1.83 -13.69 21.40
CA HIS A 8 2.77 -14.13 22.43
C HIS A 8 2.14 -15.28 23.20
N SER A 9 2.71 -16.48 23.05
CA SER A 9 2.24 -17.70 23.71
C SER A 9 3.44 -18.39 24.35
N GLY A 10 3.79 -17.97 25.57
CA GLY A 10 4.75 -18.68 26.43
C GLY A 10 6.18 -18.71 25.88
N GLY A 11 6.98 -17.72 26.28
CA GLY A 11 8.40 -17.57 25.93
C GLY A 11 8.93 -16.25 26.47
N SER A 12 10.24 -16.00 26.36
CA SER A 12 10.78 -14.70 26.77
C SER A 12 10.26 -13.58 25.87
N ILE A 13 9.90 -12.45 26.47
CA ILE A 13 9.42 -11.26 25.77
C ILE A 13 10.43 -10.75 24.75
N GLU A 14 11.73 -10.94 25.00
CA GLU A 14 12.81 -10.49 24.12
C GLU A 14 12.75 -11.19 22.76
N THR A 15 12.50 -12.50 22.74
CA THR A 15 12.38 -13.29 21.51
C THR A 15 11.16 -12.88 20.71
N TYR A 16 10.03 -12.63 21.39
CA TYR A 16 8.82 -12.15 20.74
C TYR A 16 9.02 -10.76 20.11
N LEU A 17 9.67 -9.84 20.83
CA LEU A 17 9.96 -8.51 20.29
C LEU A 17 10.88 -8.56 19.09
N GLN A 18 11.93 -9.40 19.10
CA GLN A 18 12.80 -9.57 17.93
C GLN A 18 12.04 -10.13 16.73
N GLN A 19 11.18 -11.12 16.93
CA GLN A 19 10.36 -11.70 15.85
C GLN A 19 9.34 -10.71 15.28
N GLU A 20 8.68 -9.93 16.14
CA GLU A 20 7.72 -8.92 15.68
C GLU A 20 8.42 -7.77 14.94
N LEU A 21 9.58 -7.31 15.42
CA LEU A 21 10.37 -6.30 14.71
C LEU A 21 10.84 -6.79 13.33
N GLN A 22 11.23 -8.06 13.23
CA GLN A 22 11.59 -8.69 11.95
C GLN A 22 10.38 -8.72 10.99
N ARG A 23 9.21 -9.14 11.47
CA ARG A 23 7.97 -9.17 10.66
C ARG A 23 7.54 -7.77 10.20
N ILE A 24 7.69 -6.77 11.07
CA ILE A 24 7.42 -5.37 10.71
C ILE A 24 8.41 -4.92 9.62
N SER A 25 9.70 -5.25 9.75
CA SER A 25 10.71 -4.95 8.73
C SER A 25 10.35 -5.56 7.37
N GLU A 26 10.03 -6.85 7.34
CA GLU A 26 9.62 -7.58 6.13
C GLU A 26 8.34 -7.02 5.49
N ALA A 27 7.42 -6.50 6.31
CA ALA A 27 6.20 -5.87 5.81
C ALA A 27 6.44 -4.46 5.23
N ILE A 28 7.49 -3.77 5.67
CA ILE A 28 7.84 -2.40 5.24
C ILE A 28 8.75 -2.41 4.01
N GLU A 29 9.68 -3.36 3.87
CA GLU A 29 10.57 -3.48 2.70
C GLU A 29 9.86 -3.33 1.34
N PRO A 30 8.76 -4.05 1.03
CA PRO A 30 8.08 -3.90 -0.25
C PRO A 30 7.41 -2.52 -0.45
N ILE A 31 7.09 -1.81 0.64
CA ILE A 31 6.58 -0.43 0.58
C ILE A 31 7.74 0.53 0.26
N ALA A 32 8.94 0.27 0.79
CA ALA A 32 10.13 1.06 0.54
C ALA A 32 10.65 0.91 -0.90
N ASP A 33 10.50 -0.29 -1.49
CA ASP A 33 10.86 -0.57 -2.89
C ASP A 33 9.87 0.04 -3.90
N GLY A 34 8.80 0.69 -3.42
CA GLY A 34 7.84 1.37 -4.27
C GLY A 34 6.88 0.42 -4.99
N ASP A 35 6.60 -0.76 -4.44
CA ASP A 35 5.63 -1.70 -5.02
C ASP A 35 4.21 -1.11 -4.97
N LEU A 36 3.80 -0.51 -6.09
CA LEU A 36 2.46 0.01 -6.27
C LEU A 36 1.51 -1.14 -6.58
N ARG A 37 0.81 -1.57 -5.54
CA ARG A 37 -0.25 -2.57 -5.68
C ARG A 37 -1.34 -2.10 -6.62
N ILE A 38 -1.67 -2.95 -7.60
CA ILE A 38 -2.81 -2.77 -8.50
C ILE A 38 -4.08 -2.68 -7.67
N ARG A 39 -4.87 -1.65 -7.94
CA ARG A 39 -6.14 -1.39 -7.28
C ARG A 39 -7.26 -1.54 -8.30
N HIS A 40 -8.33 -2.21 -7.89
CA HIS A 40 -9.53 -2.47 -8.71
C HIS A 40 -10.73 -1.61 -8.30
N VAL A 41 -10.58 -0.73 -7.30
CA VAL A 41 -11.67 0.09 -6.78
C VAL A 41 -11.18 1.50 -6.53
N VAL A 42 -11.99 2.50 -6.91
CA VAL A 42 -11.68 3.91 -6.63
C VAL A 42 -11.53 4.17 -5.13
N PRO A 43 -10.46 4.85 -4.68
CA PRO A 43 -10.34 5.27 -3.29
C PRO A 43 -11.49 6.22 -2.91
N THR A 44 -12.19 5.93 -1.81
CA THR A 44 -13.27 6.80 -1.30
C THR A 44 -12.75 8.11 -0.69
N LYS A 45 -11.51 8.10 -0.20
CA LYS A 45 -10.78 9.26 0.32
C LYS A 45 -9.33 9.20 -0.18
N PRO A 46 -9.10 9.58 -1.46
CA PRO A 46 -7.76 9.62 -2.00
C PRO A 46 -6.92 10.67 -1.25
N ARG A 47 -5.63 10.37 -1.12
CA ARG A 47 -4.62 11.22 -0.51
C ARG A 47 -3.56 11.50 -1.56
N ASN A 48 -2.83 12.60 -1.40
CA ASN A 48 -1.67 12.86 -2.26
C ASN A 48 -0.73 11.65 -2.28
N GLY A 49 -0.47 11.11 -3.47
CA GLY A 49 0.30 9.87 -3.62
C GLY A 49 0.13 9.19 -4.98
N LEU A 50 0.86 8.09 -5.14
CA LEU A 50 0.83 7.24 -6.33
C LEU A 50 -0.16 6.08 -6.15
N TYR A 51 -0.88 5.78 -7.21
CA TYR A 51 -1.85 4.70 -7.27
C TYR A 51 -1.73 3.96 -8.60
N TYR A 52 -1.85 2.63 -8.57
CA TYR A 52 -1.87 1.84 -9.79
C TYR A 52 -3.29 1.38 -10.11
N ALA A 53 -3.84 1.84 -11.24
CA ALA A 53 -5.16 1.44 -11.70
C ALA A 53 -5.06 0.18 -12.57
N ASP A 54 -6.02 -0.74 -12.41
CA ASP A 54 -6.12 -1.96 -13.22
C ASP A 54 -6.59 -1.68 -14.66
N GLY A 55 -7.27 -0.54 -14.88
CA GLY A 55 -7.75 -0.09 -16.19
C GLY A 55 -9.09 -0.69 -16.60
N THR A 56 -9.65 -1.60 -15.80
CA THR A 56 -10.97 -2.22 -16.01
C THR A 56 -11.97 -1.77 -14.96
N ASP A 57 -11.93 -2.34 -13.75
CA ASP A 57 -12.84 -2.02 -12.65
C ASP A 57 -12.60 -0.62 -12.09
N TRP A 58 -11.33 -0.19 -12.08
CA TRP A 58 -10.95 1.18 -11.78
C TRP A 58 -10.11 1.77 -12.91
N ASN A 59 -10.66 2.81 -13.55
CA ASN A 59 -9.99 3.58 -14.59
C ASN A 59 -10.26 5.09 -14.38
N PRO A 60 -9.29 5.86 -13.88
CA PRO A 60 -9.43 7.30 -13.69
C PRO A 60 -9.44 8.11 -14.99
N GLY A 61 -9.05 7.52 -16.14
CA GLY A 61 -9.21 8.18 -17.44
C GLY A 61 -8.32 7.67 -18.58
N SER A 62 -7.17 7.05 -18.31
CA SER A 62 -6.19 6.64 -19.35
C SER A 62 -5.94 5.13 -19.41
N GLY A 63 -6.77 4.31 -18.76
CA GLY A 63 -6.61 2.86 -18.71
C GLY A 63 -5.71 2.40 -17.56
N LYS A 64 -5.08 1.25 -17.74
CA LYS A 64 -4.19 0.63 -16.74
C LYS A 64 -2.89 1.44 -16.61
N GLY A 65 -2.43 1.65 -15.38
CA GLY A 65 -1.11 2.24 -15.11
C GLY A 65 -1.06 3.08 -13.86
N VAL A 66 0.02 3.84 -13.67
CA VAL A 66 0.26 4.68 -12.50
C VAL A 66 -0.40 6.04 -12.66
N TYR A 67 -1.11 6.45 -11.61
CA TYR A 67 -1.71 7.75 -11.47
C TYR A 67 -1.21 8.42 -10.19
N ARG A 68 -0.97 9.73 -10.25
CA ARG A 68 -0.77 10.57 -9.07
C ARG A 68 -2.10 11.23 -8.74
N TYR A 69 -2.56 11.07 -7.50
CA TYR A 69 -3.65 11.91 -7.00
C TYR A 69 -3.08 13.25 -6.57
N ASP A 70 -3.70 14.32 -7.05
CA ASP A 70 -3.38 15.70 -6.73
C ASP A 70 -4.52 16.28 -5.88
N GLU A 71 -4.22 16.66 -4.63
CA GLU A 71 -5.21 17.24 -3.71
C GLU A 71 -5.60 18.68 -4.07
N ASP A 72 -4.76 19.43 -4.79
CA ASP A 72 -5.04 20.81 -5.19
C ASP A 72 -6.05 20.83 -6.34
N THR A 73 -5.88 19.93 -7.31
CA THR A 73 -6.81 19.79 -8.45
C THR A 73 -7.88 18.73 -8.23
N THR A 74 -7.83 18.01 -7.11
CA THR A 74 -8.74 16.90 -6.75
C THR A 74 -8.90 15.85 -7.86
N SER A 75 -7.80 15.54 -8.56
CA SER A 75 -7.84 14.71 -9.77
C SER A 75 -6.70 13.69 -9.83
N PHE A 76 -6.92 12.62 -10.60
CA PHE A 76 -5.89 11.62 -10.91
C PHE A 76 -5.18 11.99 -12.21
N VAL A 77 -3.88 12.23 -12.12
CA VAL A 77 -3.00 12.52 -13.27
C VAL A 77 -2.26 11.25 -13.67
N PHE A 78 -2.43 10.82 -14.92
CA PHE A 78 -1.74 9.65 -15.45
C PHE A 78 -0.23 9.91 -15.60
N LEU A 79 0.60 8.96 -15.19
CA LEU A 79 2.05 9.05 -15.23
C LEU A 79 2.72 7.98 -16.10
N GLY A 80 2.01 6.88 -16.42
CA GLY A 80 2.55 5.76 -17.21
C GLY A 80 2.18 4.40 -16.66
#